data_AF-A0A3M7Q7U3-F1
#
_entry.id   AF-A0A3M7Q7U3-F1
#
_cell.length_a   1.000
_cell.length_b   1.000
_cell.length_c   1.000
_cell.angle_alpha   90.00
_cell.angle_beta   90.00
_cell.angle_gamma   90.00
#
_symmetry.space_group_name_H-M   'P 1'
#
loop_
_entity.id
_entity.type
_entity.pdbx_description
1 polymer ?
#
loop_
_entity_poly.entity_id
_entity_poly.type
_entity_poly.pdbx_seq_one_letter_code
_entity_poly.pdbx_strand_id
1 'polypeptide(L)'
;MEKSYPEALRNIEKAKNKQVKAQNKIRPITEEKIQIGTKVWISIKGIQNKLHPKYRGPFTVIGLTKIDNYIVEDALKNISFHGSD
;
A
#
# COMPACT_ATOMS: atom_id res chain seq x y z
N MET A 1 26.21 30.62 -8.16
CA MET A 1 26.15 29.14 -8.04
C MET A 1 24.83 28.81 -7.36
N GLU A 2 23.70 28.93 -8.07
CA GLU A 2 22.37 28.96 -7.43
C GLU A 2 21.23 28.36 -8.29
N LYS A 3 21.37 28.36 -9.62
CA LYS A 3 20.34 27.79 -10.53
C LYS A 3 20.17 26.27 -10.42
N SER A 4 21.17 25.57 -9.87
CA SER A 4 21.23 24.10 -9.86
C SER A 4 20.27 23.44 -8.88
N TYR A 5 19.95 24.08 -7.74
CA TYR A 5 19.14 23.48 -6.69
C TYR A 5 17.64 23.36 -7.04
N PRO A 6 16.96 24.43 -7.51
CA PRO A 6 15.55 24.30 -7.91
C PRO A 6 15.37 23.39 -9.13
N GLU A 7 16.37 23.36 -10.02
CA GLU A 7 16.37 22.48 -11.18
C GLU A 7 16.56 21.00 -10.78
N ALA A 8 17.43 20.72 -9.80
CA ALA A 8 17.58 19.39 -9.22
C ALA A 8 16.29 18.88 -8.59
N LEU A 9 15.58 19.72 -7.81
CA LEU A 9 14.28 19.35 -7.21
C LEU A 9 13.24 19.00 -8.27
N ARG A 10 13.12 19.81 -9.34
CA ARG A 10 12.23 19.50 -10.48
C ARG A 10 12.58 18.18 -11.16
N ASN A 11 13.86 17.88 -11.31
CA ASN A 11 14.31 16.64 -11.94
C ASN A 11 14.01 15.42 -11.06
N ILE A 12 14.16 15.53 -9.74
CA ILE A 12 13.78 14.50 -8.77
C ILE A 12 12.27 14.22 -8.85
N GLU A 13 11.45 15.26 -8.85
CA GLU A 13 9.99 15.13 -8.94
C GLU A 13 9.55 14.47 -10.27
N LYS A 14 10.13 14.91 -11.40
CA LYS A 14 9.89 14.28 -12.70
C LYS A 14 10.28 12.80 -12.71
N ALA A 15 11.43 12.45 -12.16
CA ALA A 15 11.90 11.07 -12.08
C ALA A 15 10.96 10.21 -11.22
N LYS A 16 10.56 10.71 -10.04
CA LYS A 16 9.58 10.07 -9.16
C LYS A 16 8.26 9.82 -9.89
N ASN A 17 7.71 10.83 -10.56
CA ASN A 17 6.45 10.69 -11.29
C ASN A 17 6.54 9.68 -12.44
N LYS A 18 7.68 9.65 -13.16
CA LYS A 18 7.91 8.65 -14.22
C LYS A 18 7.96 7.23 -13.64
N GLN A 19 8.62 7.05 -12.50
CA GLN A 19 8.70 5.76 -11.81
C GLN A 19 7.31 5.30 -11.33
N VAL A 20 6.54 6.17 -10.68
CA VAL A 20 5.17 5.86 -10.24
C VAL A 20 4.30 5.45 -11.42
N LYS A 21 4.31 6.20 -12.53
CA LYS A 21 3.55 5.84 -13.74
C LYS A 21 3.94 4.47 -14.30
N ALA A 22 5.23 4.15 -14.36
CA ALA A 22 5.71 2.86 -14.85
C ALA A 22 5.27 1.71 -13.94
N GLN A 23 5.36 1.88 -12.62
CA GLN A 23 4.92 0.88 -11.64
C GLN A 23 3.40 0.67 -11.68
N ASN A 24 2.62 1.75 -11.73
CA ASN A 24 1.16 1.72 -11.78
C ASN A 24 0.63 1.15 -13.11
N LYS A 25 1.39 1.25 -14.21
CA LYS A 25 1.04 0.60 -15.49
C LYS A 25 1.18 -0.92 -15.41
N ILE A 26 2.20 -1.41 -14.69
CA ILE A 26 2.48 -2.86 -14.56
C ILE A 26 1.49 -3.52 -13.58
N ARG A 27 1.07 -2.79 -12.55
CA ARG A 27 0.07 -3.25 -11.57
C ARG A 27 -1.07 -2.23 -11.54
N PRO A 28 -2.26 -2.54 -12.08
CA PRO A 28 -3.39 -1.63 -11.98
C PRO A 28 -3.69 -1.40 -10.50
N ILE A 29 -3.38 -0.19 -10.03
CA ILE A 29 -3.72 0.28 -8.69
C ILE A 29 -5.04 1.03 -8.87
N THR A 30 -6.07 0.62 -8.12
CA THR A 30 -7.25 1.45 -7.92
C THR A 30 -6.82 2.63 -7.04
N GLU A 31 -6.98 3.85 -7.55
CA GLU A 31 -6.71 5.08 -6.79
C GLU A 31 -7.73 5.28 -5.65
N GLU A 32 -8.85 4.56 -5.71
CA GLU A 32 -9.89 4.61 -4.70
C GLU A 32 -9.41 4.01 -3.37
N LYS A 33 -9.45 4.84 -2.32
CA LYS A 33 -9.16 4.39 -0.96
C LYS A 33 -10.27 3.46 -0.48
N ILE A 34 -9.89 2.38 0.21
CA ILE A 34 -10.83 1.47 0.85
C ILE A 34 -11.49 2.21 2.01
N GLN A 35 -12.82 2.21 2.04
CA GLN A 35 -13.59 2.91 3.07
C GLN A 35 -13.39 2.25 4.45
N ILE A 36 -13.29 3.07 5.49
CA ILE A 36 -13.31 2.62 6.88
C ILE A 36 -14.61 1.84 7.16
N GLY A 37 -14.52 0.71 7.83
CA GLY A 37 -15.61 -0.25 8.07
C GLY A 37 -15.69 -1.36 7.02
N THR A 38 -14.94 -1.28 5.92
CA THR A 38 -14.94 -2.32 4.88
C THR A 38 -14.28 -3.60 5.40
N LYS A 39 -14.90 -4.75 5.12
CA LYS A 39 -14.30 -6.07 5.36
C LYS A 39 -13.35 -6.43 4.22
N VAL A 40 -12.11 -6.77 4.56
CA VAL A 40 -11.05 -7.08 3.61
C VAL A 40 -10.38 -8.42 3.93
N TRP A 41 -9.81 -9.03 2.88
CA TRP A 41 -8.96 -10.20 2.98
C TRP A 41 -7.55 -9.82 2.54
N ILE A 42 -6.54 -10.22 3.31
CA ILE A 42 -5.14 -9.87 3.05
C ILE A 42 -4.47 -11.02 2.34
N SER A 43 -3.85 -10.77 1.18
CA SER A 43 -3.11 -11.79 0.44
C SER A 43 -1.88 -12.22 1.22
N ILE A 44 -1.65 -13.52 1.30
CA ILE A 44 -0.43 -14.07 1.88
C ILE A 44 0.64 -14.12 0.77
N LYS A 45 1.81 -13.54 1.03
CA LYS A 45 2.95 -13.51 0.10
C LYS A 45 4.04 -14.46 0.59
N GLY A 46 4.85 -14.98 -0.33
CA GLY A 46 5.96 -15.90 -0.04
C GLY A 46 5.75 -17.32 -0.60
N ILE A 47 6.72 -18.20 -0.33
CA ILE A 47 6.63 -19.62 -0.70
C ILE A 47 5.59 -20.29 0.21
N GLN A 48 4.60 -20.93 -0.39
CA GLN A 48 3.50 -21.56 0.32
C GLN A 48 3.31 -23.00 -0.16
N ASN A 49 2.88 -23.87 0.76
CA ASN A 49 2.50 -25.24 0.41
C ASN A 49 1.26 -25.24 -0.49
N LYS A 50 1.09 -26.28 -1.31
CA LYS A 50 0.04 -26.36 -2.34
C LYS A 50 -1.40 -26.18 -1.81
N LEU A 51 -1.64 -26.54 -0.54
CA LEU A 51 -2.95 -26.44 0.12
C LEU A 51 -3.05 -25.25 1.11
N HIS A 52 -2.06 -24.36 1.14
CA HIS A 52 -2.11 -23.19 2.01
C HIS A 52 -3.11 -22.16 1.44
N PRO A 53 -3.95 -21.53 2.29
CA PRO A 53 -4.85 -20.48 1.85
C PRO A 53 -4.08 -19.30 1.24
N LYS A 54 -4.62 -18.75 0.15
CA LYS A 54 -4.03 -17.58 -0.55
C LYS A 54 -4.24 -16.26 0.20
N TYR A 55 -5.22 -16.21 1.09
CA TYR A 55 -5.62 -15.02 1.82
C TYR A 55 -5.91 -15.35 3.28
N ARG A 56 -5.71 -14.37 4.16
CA ARG A 56 -6.11 -14.42 5.58
C ARG A 56 -7.15 -13.36 5.88
N GLY A 57 -8.03 -13.62 6.84
CA GLY A 57 -9.11 -12.71 7.22
C GLY A 57 -10.37 -13.45 7.69
N PRO A 58 -11.52 -12.75 7.79
CA PRO A 58 -11.75 -11.34 7.41
C PRO A 58 -11.20 -10.34 8.43
N PHE A 59 -10.78 -9.16 7.95
CA PHE A 59 -10.42 -8.01 8.78
C PHE A 59 -11.32 -6.82 8.47
N THR A 60 -11.49 -5.91 9.42
CA THR A 60 -12.20 -4.64 9.24
C THR A 60 -11.19 -3.49 9.15
N VAL A 61 -11.32 -2.64 8.14
CA VAL A 61 -10.52 -1.40 8.06
C VAL A 61 -10.99 -0.41 9.12
N ILE A 62 -10.12 -0.01 10.04
CA ILE A 62 -10.46 0.95 11.11
C ILE A 62 -9.83 2.33 10.90
N GLY A 63 -8.86 2.44 10.00
CA GLY A 63 -8.25 3.73 9.71
C GLY A 63 -7.04 3.64 8.78
N LEU A 64 -6.36 4.78 8.68
CA LEU A 64 -5.14 4.97 7.92
C LEU A 64 -4.04 5.54 8.83
N THR A 65 -2.81 5.12 8.60
CA THR A 65 -1.62 5.76 9.19
C THR A 65 -1.32 7.08 8.49
N LYS A 66 -0.40 7.89 9.06
CA LYS A 66 0.05 9.16 8.46
C LYS A 66 0.65 9.02 7.05
N ILE A 67 1.04 7.82 6.66
CA ILE A 67 1.61 7.48 5.35
C ILE A 67 0.64 6.65 4.49
N ASP A 68 -0.67 6.73 4.77
CA ASP A 68 -1.73 6.07 4.01
C ASP A 68 -1.70 4.51 3.99
N ASN A 69 -0.97 3.87 4.90
CA ASN A 69 -1.14 2.44 5.16
C ASN A 69 -2.44 2.17 5.94
N TYR A 70 -3.15 1.09 5.62
CA TYR A 70 -4.37 0.69 6.31
C TYR A 70 -4.10 0.04 7.65
N ILE A 71 -4.88 0.44 8.66
CA ILE A 71 -4.97 -0.23 9.95
C ILE A 71 -6.21 -1.12 9.91
N VAL A 72 -6.04 -2.39 10.26
CA VAL A 72 -7.12 -3.37 10.25
C VAL A 72 -7.21 -4.11 11.58
N GLU A 73 -8.43 -4.50 11.95
CA GLU A 73 -8.71 -5.32 13.12
C GLU A 73 -9.34 -6.66 12.71
N ASP A 74 -9.03 -7.72 13.45
CA ASP A 74 -9.75 -8.99 13.33
C ASP A 74 -11.06 -9.00 14.13
N ALA A 75 -11.82 -10.09 14.05
CA ALA A 75 -13.07 -10.23 14.82
C ALA A 75 -12.88 -10.19 16.35
N LEU A 76 -11.66 -10.43 16.83
CA LEU A 76 -11.27 -10.39 18.24
C LEU A 76 -10.70 -9.03 18.66
N LYS A 77 -10.74 -8.03 17.75
CA LYS A 77 -10.20 -6.67 17.92
C LYS A 77 -8.68 -6.63 18.14
N ASN A 78 -7.95 -7.64 17.67
CA ASN A 78 -6.49 -7.56 17.61
C ASN A 78 -6.09 -6.65 16.45
N ILE A 79 -5.24 -5.66 16.74
CA ILE A 79 -4.75 -4.72 15.73
C ILE A 79 -3.62 -5.39 14.95
N SER A 80 -3.78 -5.48 13.64
CA SER A 80 -2.73 -5.96 12.73
C SER A 80 -2.22 -4.80 11.88
N PHE A 81 -0.91 -4.54 11.95
CA PHE A 81 -0.24 -3.62 11.04
C PHE A 81 0.18 -4.36 9.76
N HIS A 82 -0.17 -3.81 8.60
CA HIS A 82 0.37 -4.27 7.31
C HIS A 82 0.88 -3.06 6.54
N GLY A 83 2.09 -2.62 6.91
CA GLY A 83 2.98 -1.85 6.05
C GLY A 83 4.07 -2.79 5.57
N SER A 84 4.43 -2.73 4.29
CA SER A 84 5.53 -3.54 3.74
C SER A 84 6.86 -2.98 4.26
N ASP A 85 7.73 -3.85 4.78
CA ASP A 85 9.17 -3.57 4.96
C ASP A 85 9.88 -3.49 3.60
#